data_AF-A0A4U1IQF6-F1
#
_entry.id   AF-A0A4U1IQF6-F1
#
_cell.length_a   1.000
_cell.length_b   1.000
_cell.length_c   1.000
_cell.angle_alpha   90.00
_cell.angle_beta   90.00
_cell.angle_gamma   90.00
#
_symmetry.space_group_name_H-M   'P 1'
#
loop_
_entity.id
_entity.type
_entity.pdbx_description
1 polymer ?
#
loop_
_entity_poly.entity_id
_entity_poly.type
_entity_poly.pdbx_seq_one_letter_code
_entity_poly.pdbx_strand_id
1 'polypeptide(L)'
;MHVRHPLDRRGSAMAVVTFDPGHARFVIAGNLRFFLSTTDGHVFHLLRAACPHRGGPLHLGQLDADAGTIRCPWHDGEVSLRCLQRDAAPLVVRPGSATAVVPDPGGEPITVDGRLVLATRR
;
A
#
# COMPACT_ATOMS: atom_id res chain seq x y z
N MET A 1 14.95 -21.53 -12.10
CA MET A 1 13.68 -20.80 -11.91
C MET A 1 13.06 -21.29 -10.61
N HIS A 2 13.24 -20.56 -9.50
CA HIS A 2 12.65 -20.95 -8.22
C HIS A 2 11.23 -20.40 -8.14
N VAL A 3 10.24 -21.27 -8.34
CA VAL A 3 8.84 -20.94 -8.07
C VAL A 3 8.66 -21.01 -6.55
N ARG A 4 8.50 -19.85 -5.90
CA ARG A 4 8.21 -19.80 -4.47
C ARG A 4 6.77 -20.29 -4.22
N HIS A 5 6.62 -21.11 -3.18
CA HIS A 5 5.38 -21.77 -2.83
C HIS A 5 4.35 -20.75 -2.29
N PRO A 6 3.06 -20.79 -2.70
CA PRO A 6 2.04 -19.81 -2.28
C PRO A 6 1.77 -19.75 -0.77
N LEU A 7 2.21 -20.77 -0.03
CA LEU A 7 2.09 -20.86 1.43
C LEU A 7 3.43 -20.74 2.16
N ASP A 8 4.50 -20.31 1.48
CA ASP A 8 5.77 -19.97 2.14
C ASP A 8 5.60 -18.65 2.92
N ARG A 9 4.88 -18.75 4.05
CA ARG A 9 4.76 -17.75 5.10
C ARG A 9 5.88 -17.90 6.13
N ARG A 10 7.07 -18.38 5.76
CA ARG A 10 8.26 -18.11 6.59
C ARG A 10 8.35 -16.59 6.68
N GLY A 11 8.12 -16.09 7.89
CA GLY A 11 7.88 -14.68 8.19
C GLY A 11 8.85 -13.80 7.41
N SER A 12 8.34 -13.13 6.38
CA SER A 12 9.08 -12.03 5.79
C SER A 12 9.33 -11.05 6.94
N ALA A 13 10.59 -10.69 7.17
CA ALA A 13 10.91 -9.63 8.12
C ALA A 13 10.00 -8.42 7.82
N MET A 14 9.51 -7.75 8.85
CA MET A 14 8.57 -6.65 8.68
C MET A 14 9.26 -5.35 9.05
N ALA A 15 8.90 -4.28 8.35
CA ALA A 15 9.35 -2.95 8.63
C ALA A 15 8.18 -2.11 9.14
N VAL A 16 8.43 -1.35 10.21
CA VAL A 16 7.50 -0.35 10.74
C VAL A 16 7.93 1.01 10.23
N VAL A 17 7.00 1.71 9.59
CA VAL A 17 7.23 3.02 8.95
C VAL A 17 6.25 4.02 9.52
N THR A 18 6.74 5.19 9.91
CA THR A 18 5.89 6.29 10.39
C THR A 18 6.03 7.49 9.49
N PHE A 19 4.91 8.11 9.11
CA PHE A 19 4.85 9.28 8.24
C PHE A 19 3.66 10.17 8.59
N ASP A 20 3.61 11.39 8.06
CA ASP A 20 2.46 12.29 8.19
C ASP A 20 1.46 12.04 7.05
N PRO A 21 0.25 11.52 7.33
CA PRO A 21 -0.74 11.20 6.29
C PRO A 21 -1.35 12.44 5.61
N GLY A 22 -1.16 13.65 6.16
CA GLY A 22 -1.57 14.90 5.53
C GLY A 22 -0.61 15.39 4.44
N HIS A 23 0.65 14.94 4.48
CA HIS A 23 1.71 15.37 3.56
C HIS A 23 2.29 14.24 2.71
N ALA A 24 1.93 12.99 3.02
CA ALA A 24 2.44 11.81 2.33
C ALA A 24 1.34 10.77 2.08
N ARG A 25 1.34 10.21 0.87
CA ARG A 25 0.31 9.24 0.45
C ARG A 25 0.84 8.01 -0.28
N PHE A 26 2.14 7.90 -0.52
CA PHE A 26 2.72 6.81 -1.28
C PHE A 26 3.92 6.21 -0.56
N VAL A 27 3.91 4.90 -0.37
CA VAL A 27 4.97 4.15 0.33
C VAL A 27 5.56 3.12 -0.62
N ILE A 28 6.89 3.06 -0.70
CA ILE A 28 7.63 2.08 -1.49
C ILE A 28 8.52 1.27 -0.54
N ALA A 29 8.34 -0.05 -0.56
CA ALA A 29 9.16 -1.01 0.16
C ALA A 29 9.65 -2.08 -0.84
N GLY A 30 10.86 -1.89 -1.35
CA GLY A 30 11.42 -2.71 -2.44
C GLY A 30 10.57 -2.60 -3.70
N ASN A 31 10.10 -3.74 -4.21
CA ASN A 31 9.23 -3.76 -5.39
C ASN A 31 7.74 -3.46 -5.08
N LEU A 32 7.39 -3.40 -3.80
CA LEU A 32 6.02 -3.17 -3.35
C LEU A 32 5.73 -1.68 -3.24
N ARG A 33 4.60 -1.29 -3.82
CA ARG A 33 4.10 0.08 -3.82
C ARG A 33 2.75 0.10 -3.15
N PHE A 34 2.54 1.07 -2.28
CA PHE A 34 1.32 1.27 -1.54
C PHE A 34 0.87 2.71 -1.65
N PHE A 35 -0.44 2.94 -1.62
CA PHE A 35 -1.00 4.27 -1.57
C PHE A 35 -2.05 4.39 -0.48
N LEU A 36 -2.10 5.55 0.16
CA LEU A 36 -3.08 5.89 1.15
C LEU A 36 -4.39 6.24 0.44
N SER A 37 -5.44 5.51 0.77
CA SER A 37 -6.81 5.75 0.30
C SER A 37 -7.70 6.06 1.49
N THR A 38 -8.67 6.94 1.30
CA THR A 38 -9.66 7.27 2.32
C THR A 38 -11.04 6.83 1.87
N THR A 39 -11.79 6.15 2.74
CA THR A 39 -13.22 5.86 2.54
C THR A 39 -14.01 6.77 3.48
N ASP A 40 -15.06 7.40 2.95
CA ASP A 40 -15.95 8.32 3.68
C ASP A 40 -15.22 9.48 4.40
N GLY A 41 -14.04 9.89 3.92
CA GLY A 41 -13.24 10.96 4.52
C GLY A 41 -12.62 10.66 5.89
N HIS A 42 -12.90 9.50 6.49
CA HIS A 42 -12.53 9.20 7.88
C HIS A 42 -11.68 7.94 8.04
N VAL A 43 -11.82 6.96 7.14
CA VAL A 43 -11.13 5.67 7.28
C VAL A 43 -9.99 5.58 6.27
N PHE A 44 -8.77 5.54 6.78
CA PHE A 44 -7.57 5.39 5.97
C PHE A 44 -7.18 3.93 5.78
N HIS A 45 -6.83 3.58 4.55
CA HIS A 45 -6.26 2.28 4.18
C HIS A 45 -4.96 2.48 3.40
N LEU A 46 -3.95 1.68 3.71
CA LEU A 46 -2.71 1.64 2.93
C LEU A 46 -2.79 0.47 1.93
N LEU A 47 -3.31 0.76 0.73
CA LEU A 47 -3.64 -0.23 -0.29
C LEU A 47 -2.44 -0.52 -1.19
N ARG A 48 -2.35 -1.74 -1.72
CA ARG A 48 -1.39 -2.09 -2.77
C ARG A 48 -1.70 -1.28 -4.04
N ALA A 49 -0.66 -0.67 -4.61
CA ALA A 49 -0.79 0.13 -5.82
C ALA A 49 -0.91 -0.71 -7.10
N ALA A 50 -0.65 -2.02 -7.05
CA ALA A 50 -0.72 -2.91 -8.20
C ALA A 50 -2.14 -3.48 -8.35
N CYS A 51 -2.78 -3.25 -9.49
CA CYS A 51 -4.08 -3.79 -9.83
C CYS A 51 -4.03 -5.32 -9.89
N PRO A 52 -4.98 -6.04 -9.26
CA PRO A 52 -4.96 -7.50 -9.25
C PRO A 52 -5.14 -8.14 -10.64
N HIS A 53 -5.59 -7.38 -11.65
CA HIS A 53 -5.74 -7.89 -13.01
C HIS A 53 -4.37 -8.12 -13.70
N ARG A 54 -3.57 -7.06 -13.88
CA ARG A 54 -2.26 -7.12 -14.59
C ARG A 54 -1.15 -6.29 -13.94
N GLY A 55 -1.37 -5.77 -12.73
CA GLY A 55 -0.39 -4.98 -11.99
C GLY A 55 -0.44 -3.47 -12.23
N GLY A 56 -1.47 -2.97 -12.93
CA GLY A 56 -1.59 -1.55 -13.25
C GLY A 56 -1.61 -0.62 -12.02
N PRO A 57 -1.12 0.63 -12.16
CA PRO A 57 -0.86 1.54 -11.05
C PRO A 57 -2.16 2.18 -10.52
N LEU A 58 -2.84 1.52 -9.58
CA LEU A 58 -4.09 2.01 -8.99
C LEU A 58 -3.95 3.36 -8.28
N HIS A 59 -2.77 3.71 -7.77
CA HIS A 59 -2.51 5.05 -7.20
C HIS A 59 -2.63 6.20 -8.21
N LEU A 60 -2.65 5.90 -9.51
CA LEU A 60 -2.93 6.84 -10.61
C LEU A 60 -4.35 6.66 -11.17
N GLY A 61 -5.15 5.77 -10.58
CA GLY A 61 -6.52 5.51 -10.97
C GLY A 61 -7.51 6.54 -10.46
N GLN A 62 -8.74 6.45 -10.93
CA GLN A 62 -9.83 7.32 -10.51
C GLN A 62 -10.70 6.62 -9.47
N LEU A 63 -10.75 7.16 -8.25
CA LEU A 63 -11.57 6.65 -7.15
C LEU A 63 -13.03 7.08 -7.34
N ASP A 64 -13.93 6.12 -7.28
CA ASP A 64 -15.37 6.33 -7.12
C ASP A 64 -15.74 5.94 -5.67
N ALA A 65 -15.88 6.95 -4.82
CA ALA A 65 -16.17 6.75 -3.41
C ALA A 65 -17.58 6.19 -3.18
N ASP A 66 -18.56 6.61 -3.99
CA ASP A 66 -19.96 6.20 -3.87
C ASP A 66 -20.14 4.73 -4.26
N ALA A 67 -19.47 4.31 -5.35
CA ALA A 67 -19.47 2.91 -5.78
C ALA A 67 -18.50 2.03 -4.98
N GLY A 68 -17.56 2.63 -4.23
CA GLY A 68 -16.51 1.91 -3.51
C GLY A 68 -15.56 1.17 -4.46
N THR A 69 -15.24 1.78 -5.61
CA THR A 69 -14.35 1.20 -6.63
C THR A 69 -13.26 2.18 -7.05
N ILE A 70 -12.20 1.66 -7.66
CA ILE A 70 -11.18 2.47 -8.33
C ILE A 70 -11.01 2.00 -9.77
N ARG A 71 -11.06 2.93 -10.71
CA ARG A 71 -10.82 2.68 -12.14
C ARG A 71 -9.33 2.59 -12.41
N CYS A 72 -8.87 1.45 -12.89
CA CYS A 72 -7.47 1.22 -13.23
C CYS A 72 -7.09 1.96 -14.53
N PRO A 73 -5.99 2.74 -14.55
CA PRO A 73 -5.64 3.60 -15.69
C PRO A 73 -5.10 2.85 -16.93
N TRP A 74 -4.90 1.53 -16.85
CA TRP A 74 -4.38 0.76 -17.99
C TRP A 74 -5.47 0.25 -18.94
N HIS A 75 -6.65 -0.08 -18.41
CA HIS A 75 -7.72 -0.73 -19.20
C HIS A 75 -9.12 -0.31 -18.75
N ASP A 76 -9.24 0.76 -17.96
CA ASP A 76 -10.49 1.33 -17.44
C ASP A 76 -11.39 0.39 -16.64
N GLY A 77 -10.89 -0.80 -16.28
CA GLY A 77 -11.59 -1.74 -15.42
C GLY A 77 -11.68 -1.24 -13.99
N GLU A 78 -12.85 -1.39 -13.38
CA GLU A 78 -13.12 -1.01 -11.99
C GLU A 78 -12.72 -2.14 -11.04
N VAL A 79 -12.05 -1.76 -9.95
CA VAL A 79 -11.61 -2.68 -8.90
C VAL A 79 -12.28 -2.28 -7.60
N SER A 80 -12.97 -3.22 -6.95
CA SER A 80 -13.59 -2.98 -5.65
C SER A 80 -12.55 -2.64 -4.58
N LEU A 81 -12.78 -1.54 -3.84
CA LEU A 81 -11.96 -1.18 -2.68
C LEU A 81 -11.99 -2.28 -1.61
N ARG A 82 -13.13 -2.94 -1.42
CA ARG A 82 -13.25 -4.09 -0.50
C ARG A 82 -12.30 -5.22 -0.85
N CYS A 83 -12.10 -5.49 -2.14
CA CYS A 83 -11.13 -6.49 -2.58
C CYS A 83 -9.70 -6.05 -2.26
N LEU A 84 -9.36 -4.77 -2.51
CA LEU A 84 -8.04 -4.22 -2.21
C LEU A 84 -7.72 -4.18 -0.71
N GLN A 85 -8.73 -3.92 0.12
CA GLN A 85 -8.60 -3.89 1.59
C GLN A 85 -8.14 -5.22 2.18
N ARG A 86 -8.39 -6.36 1.51
CA ARG A 86 -7.95 -7.70 1.98
C ARG A 86 -6.43 -7.84 2.04
N ASP A 87 -5.74 -7.12 1.15
CA ASP A 87 -4.27 -7.13 1.04
C ASP A 87 -3.67 -5.77 1.48
N ALA A 88 -4.44 -4.95 2.20
CA ALA A 88 -3.96 -3.69 2.73
C ALA A 88 -2.88 -3.92 3.80
N ALA A 89 -1.87 -3.05 3.81
CA ALA A 89 -0.89 -3.05 4.89
C ALA A 89 -1.58 -2.62 6.20
N PRO A 90 -1.29 -3.28 7.35
CA PRO A 90 -1.75 -2.80 8.65
C PRO A 90 -1.32 -1.35 8.87
N LEU A 91 -2.28 -0.50 9.25
CA LEU A 91 -2.10 0.93 9.40
C LEU A 91 -2.81 1.42 10.66
N VAL A 92 -2.10 2.20 11.48
CA VAL A 92 -2.66 2.95 12.60
C VAL A 92 -2.51 4.43 12.30
N VAL A 93 -3.60 5.18 12.32
CA VAL A 93 -3.60 6.63 12.08
C VAL A 93 -3.98 7.37 13.35
N ARG A 94 -3.25 8.44 13.63
CA ARG A 94 -3.49 9.43 14.69
C ARG A 94 -3.40 10.83 14.07
N PRO A 95 -3.87 11.89 14.74
CA PRO A 95 -3.66 13.25 14.25
C PRO A 95 -2.17 13.52 13.95
N GLY A 96 -1.86 13.87 12.70
CA GLY A 96 -0.50 14.18 12.22
C GLY A 96 0.46 12.99 12.08
N SER A 97 0.00 11.74 12.26
CA SER A 97 0.89 10.58 12.18
C SER A 97 0.18 9.29 11.76
N ALA A 98 0.79 8.57 10.84
CA ALA A 98 0.38 7.25 10.38
C ALA A 98 1.55 6.29 10.56
N THR A 99 1.29 5.14 11.18
CA THR A 99 2.26 4.06 11.33
C THR A 99 1.78 2.83 10.58
N ALA A 100 2.58 2.41 9.60
CA ALA A 100 2.31 1.26 8.75
C ALA A 100 3.28 0.11 9.05
N VAL A 101 2.80 -1.11 8.86
CA VAL A 101 3.62 -2.33 8.86
C VAL A 101 3.69 -2.86 7.44
N VAL A 102 4.87 -2.83 6.83
CA VAL A 102 5.11 -3.26 5.45
C VAL A 102 6.17 -4.36 5.40
N PRO A 103 6.21 -5.19 4.35
CA PRO A 103 7.30 -6.16 4.19
C PRO A 103 8.66 -5.45 4.15
N ASP A 104 9.64 -5.98 4.88
CA ASP A 104 11.02 -5.50 4.82
C ASP A 104 11.63 -5.90 3.47
N PRO A 105 12.11 -4.95 2.65
CA PRO A 105 12.72 -5.25 1.37
C PRO A 105 14.18 -5.74 1.46
N GLY A 106 14.75 -5.92 2.67
CA GLY A 106 16.05 -6.55 2.87
C GLY A 106 17.24 -5.68 2.43
N GLY A 107 17.63 -4.72 3.27
CA GLY A 107 18.71 -3.77 2.99
C GLY A 107 18.33 -2.63 2.05
N GLU A 108 17.32 -2.80 1.19
CA GLU A 108 16.79 -1.72 0.36
C GLU A 108 16.09 -0.64 1.24
N PRO A 109 16.20 0.64 0.86
CA PRO A 109 15.53 1.72 1.56
C PRO A 109 14.02 1.68 1.35
N ILE A 110 13.29 2.08 2.39
CA ILE A 110 11.87 2.38 2.29
C ILE A 110 11.71 3.87 2.07
N THR A 111 10.86 4.25 1.11
CA THR A 111 10.58 5.66 0.82
C THR A 111 9.11 6.00 0.98
N VAL A 112 8.84 7.23 1.42
CA VAL A 112 7.51 7.81 1.49
C VAL A 112 7.50 9.08 0.64
N ASP A 113 6.65 9.14 -0.39
CA ASP A 113 6.61 10.20 -1.41
C ASP A 113 8.03 10.54 -1.96
N GLY A 114 8.84 9.50 -2.19
CA GLY A 114 10.20 9.62 -2.70
C GLY A 114 11.27 10.03 -1.68
N ARG A 115 10.89 10.30 -0.42
CA ARG A 115 11.85 10.59 0.66
C ARG A 115 12.21 9.32 1.42
N LEU A 116 13.49 9.13 1.69
CA LEU A 116 13.96 8.06 2.58
C LEU A 116 13.37 8.25 3.97
N VAL A 117 12.82 7.19 4.54
CA VAL A 117 12.32 7.19 5.92
C VAL A 117 13.05 6.15 6.74
N LEU A 118 13.30 6.47 8.01
CA LEU A 118 13.79 5.49 8.96
C LEU A 118 12.69 4.46 9.19
N ALA A 119 13.03 3.19 8.97
CA ALA A 119 12.13 2.08 9.21
C ALA A 119 12.73 1.15 10.27
N THR A 120 11.92 0.80 11.26
CA THR A 120 12.33 -0.16 12.29
C THR A 120 12.04 -1.57 11.78
N ARG A 121 13.09 -2.36 11.58
CA ARG A 121 13.00 -3.75 11.12
C ARG A 121 12.74 -4.66 12.33
N ARG A 122 11.70 -5.49 12.28
CA ARG A 122 11.31 -6.44 13.33
C ARG A 122 11.24 -7.86 12.79
#